data_AF-A0A261C435-F1
#
_entry.id   AF-A0A261C435-F1
#
_cell.length_a   1.000
_cell.length_b   1.000
_cell.length_c   1.000
_cell.angle_alpha   90.00
_cell.angle_beta   90.00
_cell.angle_gamma   90.00
#
_symmetry.space_group_name_H-M   'P 1'
#
loop_
_entity.id
_entity.type
_entity.pdbx_description
1 polymer ?
#
loop_
_entity_poly.entity_id
_entity_poly.type
_entity_poly.pdbx_seq_one_letter_code
_entity_poly.pdbx_strand_id
1 'polypeptide(L)'
;LKRKCVIISLCLLLTFLLFLVQISSEKRPPFKTPRPLFDYDGRLSDTCRLYLLEISQTPVPTLLIDRHVLKHVENGRCDQMDGVRNAIQIGVDVEFQWKSDSWDKKFEVLFYVNDTGKDFLDFRTERRKIIPK
;
A
#
# COMPACT_ATOMS: atom_id res chain seq x y z
N LEU A 1 -30.34 -30.93 -38.28
CA LEU A 1 -29.76 -29.57 -38.27
C LEU A 1 -29.67 -28.94 -36.88
N LYS A 2 -30.78 -28.88 -36.11
CA LYS A 2 -30.87 -28.19 -34.80
C LYS A 2 -29.80 -28.60 -33.76
N ARG A 3 -29.53 -29.91 -33.58
CA ARG A 3 -28.57 -30.43 -32.59
C ARG A 3 -27.12 -29.99 -32.85
N LYS A 4 -26.71 -29.94 -34.13
CA LYS A 4 -25.35 -29.50 -34.53
C LYS A 4 -25.15 -28.00 -34.27
N CYS A 5 -26.20 -27.20 -34.47
CA CYS A 5 -26.17 -25.75 -34.26
C CYS A 5 -26.03 -25.40 -32.76
N VAL A 6 -26.70 -26.15 -31.88
CA VAL A 6 -26.56 -25.99 -30.42
C VAL A 6 -25.14 -26.31 -29.94
N ILE A 7 -24.53 -27.37 -30.45
CA ILE A 7 -23.15 -27.75 -30.09
C ILE A 7 -22.15 -26.67 -30.51
N ILE A 8 -22.29 -26.14 -31.72
CA ILE A 8 -21.41 -25.07 -32.23
C ILE A 8 -21.55 -23.80 -31.37
N SER A 9 -22.79 -23.43 -31.02
CA SER A 9 -23.03 -22.28 -30.15
C SER A 9 -22.44 -22.47 -28.76
N LEU A 10 -22.51 -23.68 -28.19
CA LEU A 10 -21.92 -23.99 -26.89
C LEU A 10 -20.38 -23.92 -26.92
N CYS A 11 -19.76 -24.45 -27.98
CA CYS A 11 -18.31 -24.37 -28.16
C CYS A 11 -17.83 -22.92 -28.29
N LEU A 12 -18.53 -22.09 -29.09
CA LEU A 12 -18.21 -20.67 -29.24
C LEU A 12 -18.32 -19.92 -27.91
N LEU A 13 -19.37 -20.20 -27.13
CA LEU A 13 -19.56 -19.58 -25.82
C LEU A 13 -18.44 -19.97 -24.84
N LEU A 14 -18.05 -21.25 -24.83
CA LEU A 14 -16.96 -21.75 -23.99
C LEU A 14 -15.62 -21.09 -24.36
N THR A 15 -15.30 -21.00 -25.65
CA THR A 15 -14.08 -20.33 -26.12
C THR A 15 -14.07 -18.84 -25.79
N PHE A 16 -15.23 -18.18 -25.87
CA PHE A 16 -15.37 -16.77 -25.50
C PHE A 16 -15.17 -16.55 -24.00
N LEU A 17 -15.72 -17.43 -23.16
CA LEU A 17 -15.52 -17.40 -21.71
C LEU A 17 -14.05 -17.62 -21.33
N LEU A 18 -13.37 -18.57 -21.98
CA LEU A 18 -11.93 -18.79 -21.76
C LEU A 18 -11.08 -17.57 -22.16
N PHE A 19 -11.45 -16.90 -23.25
CA PHE A 19 -10.79 -15.66 -23.68
C PHE A 19 -10.99 -14.51 -22.68
N LEU A 20 -12.20 -14.35 -22.11
CA LEU A 20 -12.46 -13.36 -21.06
C LEU A 20 -11.64 -13.60 -19.79
N VAL A 21 -11.40 -14.87 -19.42
CA VAL A 21 -10.55 -15.24 -18.28
C VAL A 21 -9.09 -14.80 -18.53
N GLN A 22 -8.58 -14.94 -19.75
CA GLN A 22 -7.22 -14.50 -20.09
C GLN A 22 -7.07 -12.97 -20.05
N ILE A 23 -8.04 -12.22 -20.59
CA ILE A 23 -8.00 -10.74 -20.60
C ILE A 23 -7.96 -10.16 -19.18
N SER A 24 -8.63 -10.77 -18.22
CA SER A 24 -8.62 -10.29 -16.82
C SER A 24 -7.25 -10.44 -16.14
N SER A 25 -6.33 -11.25 -16.69
CA SER A 25 -5.08 -11.61 -16.02
C SER A 25 -3.87 -10.80 -16.49
N GLU A 26 -3.90 -10.15 -17.66
CA GLU A 26 -2.65 -9.94 -18.40
C GLU A 26 -1.96 -8.57 -18.22
N LYS A 27 -2.55 -7.60 -17.51
CA LYS A 27 -1.85 -6.34 -17.22
C LYS A 27 -2.16 -5.80 -15.84
N ARG A 28 -1.60 -6.44 -14.81
CA ARG A 28 -1.27 -5.72 -13.57
C ARG A 28 0.23 -5.43 -13.61
N PRO A 29 0.66 -4.16 -13.47
CA PRO A 29 2.07 -3.90 -13.25
C PRO A 29 2.51 -4.72 -12.03
N PRO A 30 3.72 -5.29 -12.04
CA PRO A 30 4.23 -6.00 -10.87
C PRO A 30 4.18 -5.05 -9.67
N PHE A 31 3.73 -5.54 -8.52
CA PHE A 31 3.80 -4.77 -7.30
C PHE A 31 5.26 -4.43 -7.03
N LYS A 32 5.52 -3.16 -6.68
CA LYS A 32 6.85 -2.72 -6.30
C LYS A 32 7.17 -3.43 -4.99
N THR A 33 8.33 -4.09 -4.93
CA THR A 33 8.80 -4.70 -3.70
C THR A 33 8.86 -3.63 -2.59
N PRO A 34 8.31 -3.91 -1.39
CA PRO A 34 8.37 -2.98 -0.28
C PRO A 34 9.84 -2.89 0.12
N ARG A 35 10.37 -1.66 0.10
CA ARG A 35 11.77 -1.40 0.46
C ARG A 35 11.82 -0.81 1.86
N PRO A 36 12.83 -1.17 2.68
CA PRO A 36 13.15 -0.41 3.87
C PRO A 36 13.24 1.08 3.54
N LEU A 37 12.78 1.95 4.43
CA LEU A 37 12.80 3.40 4.23
C LEU A 37 14.22 3.94 3.92
N PHE A 38 15.25 3.21 4.35
CA PHE A 38 16.66 3.52 4.16
C PHE A 38 17.29 2.91 2.89
N ASP A 39 16.55 2.08 2.15
CA ASP A 39 16.97 1.44 0.89
C ASP A 39 16.44 2.20 -0.35
N TYR A 40 16.18 3.50 -0.19
CA TYR A 40 15.79 4.38 -1.28
C TYR A 40 17.04 4.76 -2.09
N ASP A 41 17.12 4.26 -3.34
CA ASP A 41 18.22 4.47 -4.30
C ASP A 41 18.30 5.92 -4.83
N GLY A 42 17.26 6.73 -4.61
CA GLY A 42 17.41 8.18 -4.75
C GLY A 42 18.32 8.69 -3.65
N ARG A 43 19.37 9.45 -3.97
CA ARG A 43 20.19 10.16 -2.95
C ARG A 43 19.27 11.00 -2.07
N LEU A 44 18.84 10.44 -0.94
CA LEU A 44 18.20 11.19 0.13
C LEU A 44 19.22 12.20 0.62
N SER A 45 18.81 13.46 0.77
CA SER A 45 19.63 14.41 1.49
C SER A 45 19.84 13.93 2.93
N ASP A 46 20.97 14.30 3.54
CA ASP A 46 21.23 13.96 4.94
C ASP A 46 20.09 14.46 5.85
N THR A 47 19.52 15.63 5.53
CA THR A 47 18.33 16.17 6.20
C THR A 47 17.12 15.24 6.11
N CYS A 48 16.80 14.72 4.91
CA CYS A 48 15.73 13.75 4.75
C CYS A 48 16.00 12.47 5.54
N ARG A 49 17.24 11.98 5.52
CA ARG A 49 17.62 10.77 6.25
C ARG A 49 17.45 10.96 7.76
N LEU A 50 17.93 12.07 8.31
CA LEU A 50 17.79 12.40 9.73
C LEU A 50 16.31 12.52 10.14
N TYR A 51 15.50 13.20 9.35
CA TYR A 51 14.07 13.31 9.58
C TYR A 51 13.39 11.94 9.58
N LEU A 52 13.68 11.09 8.59
CA LEU A 52 13.13 9.74 8.51
C LEU A 52 13.57 8.87 9.70
N LEU A 53 14.82 9.01 10.15
CA LEU A 53 15.31 8.35 11.36
C LEU A 53 14.53 8.79 12.60
N GLU A 54 14.29 10.09 12.76
CA GLU A 54 13.54 10.65 13.88
C GLU A 54 12.10 10.09 13.95
N ILE A 55 11.39 10.08 12.82
CA ILE A 55 10.00 9.58 12.78
C ILE A 55 9.92 8.05 12.77
N SER A 56 11.01 7.35 12.47
CA SER A 56 11.07 5.86 12.49
C SER A 56 11.17 5.27 13.90
N GLN A 57 11.29 6.10 14.94
CA GLN A 57 11.35 5.65 16.34
C GLN A 57 9.96 5.24 16.85
N THR A 58 9.44 4.15 16.30
CA THR A 58 8.15 3.57 16.67
C THR A 58 8.33 2.27 17.47
N PRO A 59 7.46 1.97 18.45
CA PRO A 59 7.61 0.79 19.32
C PRO A 59 7.24 -0.53 18.64
N VAL A 60 6.77 -0.48 17.39
CA VAL A 60 6.30 -1.60 16.57
C VAL A 60 6.60 -1.32 15.10
N PRO A 61 6.61 -2.32 14.22
CA PRO A 61 6.73 -2.10 12.78
C PRO A 61 5.58 -1.22 12.25
N THR A 62 5.92 -0.17 11.51
CA THR A 62 4.95 0.79 10.97
C THR A 62 5.25 1.13 9.51
N LEU A 63 4.20 1.39 8.73
CA LEU A 63 4.29 1.86 7.35
C LEU A 63 4.08 3.37 7.30
N LEU A 64 5.00 4.11 6.69
CA LEU A 64 4.78 5.53 6.40
C LEU A 64 3.81 5.64 5.20
N ILE A 65 2.61 6.16 5.44
CA ILE A 65 1.54 6.27 4.42
C ILE A 65 1.12 7.72 4.15
N ASP A 66 1.70 8.67 4.87
CA ASP A 66 1.45 10.09 4.68
C ASP A 66 1.94 10.56 3.31
N ARG A 67 0.99 10.89 2.42
CA ARG A 67 1.30 11.31 1.05
C ARG A 67 2.07 12.62 0.98
N HIS A 68 1.90 13.51 1.95
CA HIS A 68 2.64 14.77 1.98
C HIS A 68 4.10 14.50 2.31
N VAL A 69 4.36 13.75 3.38
CA VAL A 69 5.72 13.36 3.77
C VAL A 69 6.40 12.58 2.64
N LEU A 70 5.74 11.57 2.08
CA LEU A 70 6.28 10.76 0.99
C LEU A 70 6.65 11.61 -0.24
N LYS A 71 5.83 12.61 -0.58
CA LYS A 71 6.12 13.54 -1.69
C LYS A 71 7.32 14.43 -1.40
N HIS A 72 7.51 14.90 -0.17
CA HIS A 72 8.68 15.67 0.20
C HIS A 72 9.96 14.83 0.15
N VAL A 73 9.89 13.59 0.63
CA VAL A 73 10.98 12.60 0.56
C VAL A 73 11.35 12.33 -0.90
N GLU A 74 10.37 12.06 -1.77
CA GLU A 74 10.59 11.82 -3.21
C GLU A 74 11.29 13.00 -3.89
N ASN A 75 10.95 14.23 -3.50
CA ASN A 75 11.54 15.46 -4.05
C ASN A 75 12.83 15.91 -3.33
N GLY A 76 13.29 15.20 -2.29
CA GLY A 76 14.44 15.59 -1.47
C GLY A 76 14.25 16.88 -0.64
N ARG A 77 13.01 17.36 -0.47
CA ARG A 77 12.65 18.64 0.18
C ARG A 77 12.18 18.45 1.63
N CYS A 78 13.00 17.78 2.45
CA CYS A 78 12.65 17.51 3.85
C CYS A 78 12.97 18.67 4.81
N ASP A 79 13.71 19.66 4.34
CA ASP A 79 13.89 20.98 4.97
C ASP A 79 12.59 21.80 5.00
N GLN A 80 11.62 21.47 4.15
CA GLN A 80 10.33 22.16 4.03
C GLN A 80 9.21 21.46 4.83
N MET A 81 9.56 20.55 5.75
CA MET A 81 8.61 19.78 6.55
C MET A 81 8.00 20.58 7.71
N ASP A 82 8.56 21.75 8.05
CA ASP A 82 8.10 22.62 9.16
C ASP A 82 6.65 23.13 8.99
N GLY A 83 6.03 22.92 7.82
CA GLY A 83 4.63 23.20 7.54
C GLY A 83 3.65 22.03 7.76
N VAL A 84 4.15 20.81 8.02
CA VAL A 84 3.32 19.62 8.30
C VAL A 84 2.80 19.71 9.73
N ARG A 85 1.79 20.58 9.94
CA ARG A 85 1.15 20.79 11.24
C ARG A 85 0.24 19.65 11.69
N ASN A 86 0.03 18.66 10.83
CA ASN A 86 -0.87 17.54 11.10
C ASN A 86 -0.07 16.34 11.60
N ALA A 87 -0.72 15.50 12.41
CA ALA A 87 -0.14 14.23 12.83
C ALA A 87 0.19 13.38 11.59
N ILE A 88 1.39 12.80 11.57
CA ILE A 88 1.92 12.02 10.44
C ILE A 88 1.12 10.74 10.32
N GLN A 89 0.57 10.48 9.14
CA GLN A 89 -0.20 9.25 8.91
C GLN A 89 0.72 8.03 8.81
N ILE A 90 0.51 7.07 9.71
CA ILE A 90 1.21 5.79 9.72
C ILE A 90 0.22 4.63 9.69
N GLY A 91 0.60 3.57 9.00
CA GLY A 91 -0.10 2.30 8.96
C GLY A 91 0.50 1.32 9.97
N VAL A 92 -0.34 0.70 10.78
CA VAL A 92 0.11 -0.33 11.73
C VAL A 92 -0.79 -1.55 11.68
N ASP A 93 -0.20 -2.73 11.86
CA ASP A 93 -0.98 -3.96 11.97
C ASP A 93 -1.93 -3.91 13.17
N VAL A 94 -3.17 -4.34 13.00
CA VAL A 94 -4.18 -4.45 14.05
C VAL A 94 -3.72 -5.34 15.20
N GLU A 95 -2.81 -6.30 14.96
CA GLU A 95 -2.19 -7.11 16.01
C GLU A 95 -1.43 -6.29 17.07
N PHE A 96 -1.00 -5.07 16.71
CA PHE A 96 -0.30 -4.16 17.61
C PHE A 96 -1.21 -3.06 18.20
N GLN A 97 -2.52 -3.09 17.93
CA GLN A 97 -3.46 -2.08 18.40
C GLN A 97 -3.42 -1.89 19.92
N TRP A 98 -3.19 -2.95 20.70
CA TRP A 98 -3.09 -2.89 22.16
C TRP A 98 -1.97 -1.97 22.68
N LYS A 99 -0.98 -1.62 21.84
CA LYS A 99 0.07 -0.65 22.19
C LYS A 99 -0.32 0.80 21.89
N SER A 100 -1.46 1.08 21.25
CA SER A 100 -1.81 2.41 20.72
C SER A 100 -1.78 3.52 21.77
N ASP A 101 -2.11 3.20 23.02
CA ASP A 101 -2.21 4.17 24.11
C ASP A 101 -0.84 4.77 24.48
N SER A 102 0.26 4.10 24.13
CA SER A 102 1.62 4.57 24.39
C SER A 102 2.25 5.29 23.19
N TRP A 103 1.49 5.55 22.12
CA TRP A 103 2.07 6.10 20.89
C TRP A 103 2.12 7.62 20.93
N ASP A 104 3.16 8.14 20.29
CA ASP A 104 3.42 9.57 20.23
C ASP A 104 2.27 10.28 19.50
N LYS A 105 1.77 11.38 20.10
CA LYS A 105 0.67 12.19 19.54
C LYS A 105 1.01 12.83 18.20
N LYS A 106 2.28 12.77 17.78
CA LYS A 106 2.70 13.18 16.45
C LYS A 106 2.19 12.27 15.32
N PHE A 107 1.62 11.10 15.63
CA PHE A 107 1.14 10.14 14.63
C PHE A 107 -0.38 10.04 14.57
N GLU A 108 -0.92 10.04 13.35
CA GLU A 108 -2.27 9.60 13.07
C GLU A 108 -2.21 8.13 12.65
N VAL A 109 -2.78 7.26 13.47
CA VAL A 109 -2.67 5.81 13.32
C VAL A 109 -3.81 5.25 12.52
N LEU A 110 -3.51 4.59 11.41
CA LEU A 110 -4.47 3.81 10.64
C LEU A 110 -4.14 2.31 10.75
N PHE A 111 -5.07 1.52 11.24
CA PHE A 111 -4.87 0.07 11.39
C PHE A 111 -5.18 -0.68 10.10
N TYR A 112 -4.32 -1.64 9.75
CA TYR A 112 -4.54 -2.60 8.68
C TYR A 112 -4.48 -4.04 9.19
N VAL A 113 -4.99 -4.98 8.38
CA VAL A 113 -4.87 -6.42 8.64
C VAL A 113 -3.84 -7.03 7.68
N ASN A 114 -2.79 -7.65 8.20
CA ASN A 114 -1.81 -8.37 7.38
C ASN A 114 -2.21 -9.82 7.14
N ASP A 115 -3.13 -10.03 6.21
CA ASP A 115 -3.58 -11.37 5.81
C ASP A 115 -2.58 -11.97 4.79
N THR A 116 -1.89 -13.07 5.14
CA THR A 116 -0.92 -13.74 4.25
C THR A 116 -1.55 -14.31 3.00
N GLY A 117 -2.87 -14.54 2.98
CA GLY A 117 -3.61 -14.96 1.79
C GLY A 117 -3.92 -13.83 0.81
N LYS A 118 -3.54 -12.58 1.13
CA LYS A 118 -3.78 -11.40 0.29
C LYS A 118 -2.48 -10.73 -0.12
N ASP A 119 -2.49 -10.19 -1.34
CA ASP A 119 -1.43 -9.37 -1.94
C ASP A 119 -1.57 -7.87 -1.61
N PHE A 120 -2.43 -7.53 -0.64
CA PHE A 120 -2.66 -6.15 -0.21
C PHE A 120 -2.91 -6.05 1.29
N LEU A 121 -2.72 -4.83 1.80
CA LEU A 121 -3.05 -4.38 3.14
C LEU A 121 -4.40 -3.67 3.12
N ASP A 122 -5.33 -4.12 3.96
CA ASP A 122 -6.69 -3.58 4.05
C ASP A 122 -6.82 -2.70 5.29
N PHE A 123 -6.91 -1.39 5.08
CA PHE A 123 -7.05 -0.41 6.15
C PHE A 123 -8.52 -0.22 6.48
N ARG A 124 -8.89 -0.50 7.74
CA ARG A 124 -10.27 -0.43 8.23
C ARG A 124 -10.66 1.00 8.63
N THR A 125 -10.58 1.93 7.69
CA THR A 125 -10.98 3.33 7.85
C THR A 125 -12.40 3.59 7.32
N GLU A 126 -13.04 4.72 7.68
CA GLU A 126 -14.38 5.09 7.19
C GLU A 126 -14.49 5.01 5.66
N ARG A 127 -13.48 5.56 4.97
CA ARG A 127 -13.26 5.30 3.56
C ARG A 127 -12.24 4.19 3.45
N ARG A 128 -12.65 3.01 2.99
CA ARG A 128 -11.76 1.86 2.83
C ARG A 128 -10.53 2.23 1.99
N LYS A 129 -9.34 1.99 2.53
CA LYS A 129 -8.06 2.21 1.84
C LYS A 129 -7.36 0.87 1.67
N ILE A 130 -6.73 0.68 0.52
CA ILE A 130 -6.03 -0.55 0.18
C ILE A 130 -4.64 -0.18 -0.32
N ILE A 131 -3.59 -0.79 0.23
CA ILE A 131 -2.21 -0.59 -0.21
C ILE A 131 -1.66 -1.96 -0.62
N PRO A 132 -1.23 -2.15 -1.87
CA PRO A 132 -0.59 -3.40 -2.27
C PRO A 132 0.67 -3.71 -1.47
N LYS A 133 0.96 -4.99 -1.27
CA LYS A 133 2.18 -5.47 -0.61
C LYS A 133 3.39 -5.42 -1.53
#